data_AF-A0A7S3YTK0-F1
#
_entry.id   AF-A0A7S3YTK0-F1
#
_cell.length_a   1.000
_cell.length_b   1.000
_cell.length_c   1.000
_cell.angle_alpha   90.00
_cell.angle_beta   90.00
_cell.angle_gamma   90.00
#
_symmetry.space_group_name_H-M   'P 1'
#
loop_
_entity.id
_entity.type
_entity.pdbx_description
1 polymer ?
#
loop_
_entity_poly.entity_id
_entity_poly.type
_entity_poly.pdbx_seq_one_letter_code
_entity_poly.pdbx_strand_id
1 'polypeptide(L)'
;PIDALDAGDPGTIEALTARTDENGTTLPRLYDIVILPAPIHVDDAMFAAIYSHISNGGSVFFSFRADLKDENMAIRPKSRLADLAGVEIVEIESLNTERIKIRKGPDYPQAKRPHSRKRETKKKNTDDVHQEIMSGVWRDMLSPVEAGVEIIYRYDDEFFGDYAAVTRRRFSDTSEVVYVGCGIDIDALLPLAGQALRNYGF
;
A
#
# COMPACT_ATOMS: atom_id res chain seq x y z
N PRO A 1 7.59 15.59 -12.03
CA PRO A 1 8.11 16.38 -10.89
C PRO A 1 6.93 16.89 -10.05
N ILE A 2 6.89 16.49 -8.78
CA ILE A 2 5.80 16.69 -7.81
C ILE A 2 5.73 18.14 -7.27
N ASP A 3 6.44 19.08 -7.91
CA ASP A 3 6.77 20.41 -7.38
C ASP A 3 5.61 21.44 -7.37
N ALA A 4 4.35 21.02 -7.33
CA ALA A 4 3.20 21.94 -7.39
C ALA A 4 2.01 21.53 -6.50
N LEU A 5 2.25 20.96 -5.33
CA LEU A 5 1.22 20.83 -4.30
C LEU A 5 1.44 21.90 -3.23
N ASP A 6 0.61 22.93 -3.30
CA ASP A 6 0.49 24.02 -2.34
C ASP A 6 0.18 23.42 -0.97
N ALA A 7 1.18 23.40 -0.08
CA ALA A 7 1.05 22.85 1.25
C ALA A 7 0.17 23.79 2.07
N GLY A 8 -1.07 23.38 2.33
CA GLY A 8 -2.01 24.08 3.20
C GLY A 8 -1.48 24.34 4.62
N ASP A 9 -2.24 25.13 5.37
CA ASP A 9 -1.95 25.71 6.69
C ASP A 9 -0.93 24.93 7.58
N PRO A 10 0.23 25.55 7.93
CA PRO A 10 1.31 24.94 8.71
C PRO A 10 0.92 24.34 10.07
N GLY A 11 -0.18 24.80 10.68
CA GLY A 11 -0.55 24.44 12.06
C GLY A 11 -0.92 22.97 12.29
N THR A 12 -1.19 22.21 11.23
CA THR A 12 -1.65 20.81 11.33
C THR A 12 -0.59 19.81 10.82
N ILE A 13 0.55 20.33 10.34
CA ILE A 13 1.64 19.58 9.71
C ILE A 13 2.53 18.87 10.76
N GLU A 14 2.60 19.33 12.00
CA GLU A 14 3.51 18.82 13.04
C GLU A 14 3.32 17.34 13.47
N ALA A 15 2.24 16.67 13.06
CA ALA A 15 1.90 15.33 13.56
C ALA A 15 2.65 14.16 12.87
N LEU A 16 3.07 14.29 11.60
CA LEU A 16 3.85 13.22 10.91
C LEU A 16 5.06 13.74 10.13
N THR A 17 5.27 15.05 10.04
CA THR A 17 6.46 15.60 9.38
C THR A 17 7.66 15.60 10.29
N ALA A 18 8.86 15.64 9.71
CA ALA A 18 10.12 15.90 10.40
C ALA A 18 9.92 16.87 11.57
N ARG A 19 9.85 16.31 12.78
CA ARG A 19 9.67 17.13 13.99
C ARG A 19 11.00 17.83 14.18
N THR A 20 11.05 19.14 14.29
CA THR A 20 12.29 19.81 14.71
C THR A 20 12.19 20.17 16.18
N ASP A 21 13.28 20.05 16.92
CA ASP A 21 13.33 20.63 18.26
C ASP A 21 13.35 22.17 18.18
N GLU A 22 13.33 22.82 19.34
CA GLU A 22 13.43 24.28 19.48
C GLU A 22 14.68 24.90 18.84
N ASN A 23 15.68 24.08 18.49
CA ASN A 23 16.93 24.48 17.85
C ASN A 23 16.94 24.21 16.34
N GLY A 24 15.83 23.72 15.77
CA GLY A 24 15.73 23.36 14.36
C GLY A 24 16.35 21.99 14.02
N THR A 25 16.68 21.17 15.01
CA THR A 25 17.25 19.83 14.80
C THR A 25 16.16 18.85 14.41
N THR A 26 16.31 18.17 13.28
CA THR A 26 15.39 17.09 12.88
C THR A 26 15.42 15.97 13.92
N LEU A 27 14.29 15.80 14.61
CA LEU A 27 14.00 14.70 15.51
C LEU A 27 13.68 13.44 14.70
N PRO A 28 13.96 12.26 15.27
CA PRO A 28 13.66 10.99 14.63
C PRO A 28 12.16 10.82 14.37
N ARG A 29 11.84 10.13 13.27
CA ARG A 29 10.47 9.71 12.94
C ARG A 29 9.86 8.92 14.11
N LEU A 30 8.59 9.17 14.42
CA LEU A 30 7.86 8.47 15.48
C LEU A 30 7.54 7.02 15.11
N TYR A 31 7.30 6.78 13.83
CA TYR A 31 6.96 5.48 13.28
C TYR A 31 7.83 5.19 12.06
N ASP A 32 8.21 3.93 11.87
CA ASP A 32 8.83 3.46 10.63
C ASP A 32 7.77 3.25 9.54
N ILE A 33 6.62 2.68 9.95
CA ILE A 33 5.53 2.28 9.06
C ILE A 33 4.21 2.86 9.61
N VAL A 34 3.43 3.51 8.75
CA VAL A 34 2.08 3.99 9.04
C VAL A 34 1.07 3.19 8.21
N ILE A 35 -0.05 2.78 8.82
CA ILE A 35 -1.12 2.03 8.14
C ILE A 35 -2.42 2.85 8.22
N LEU A 36 -3.03 3.12 7.08
CA LEU A 36 -4.26 3.90 6.95
C LEU A 36 -5.36 3.01 6.33
N PRO A 37 -6.21 2.39 7.14
CA PRO A 37 -7.31 1.56 6.64
C PRO A 37 -8.45 2.45 6.12
N ALA A 38 -8.83 2.26 4.87
CA ALA A 38 -9.89 2.95 4.15
C ALA A 38 -9.95 4.47 4.39
N PRO A 39 -8.88 5.23 4.09
CA PRO A 39 -8.80 6.66 4.39
C PRO A 39 -9.63 7.46 3.37
N ILE A 40 -10.96 7.43 3.51
CA ILE A 40 -11.90 8.00 2.54
C ILE A 40 -11.78 9.51 2.39
N HIS A 41 -11.46 10.20 3.48
CA HIS A 41 -11.24 11.62 3.52
C HIS A 41 -9.82 11.88 4.02
N VAL A 42 -9.06 12.61 3.22
CA VAL A 42 -7.73 13.10 3.58
C VAL A 42 -7.77 14.61 3.38
N ASP A 43 -7.57 15.36 4.44
CA ASP A 43 -7.41 16.81 4.34
C ASP A 43 -5.96 17.15 3.93
N ASP A 44 -5.71 18.43 3.64
CA ASP A 44 -4.40 18.87 3.16
C ASP A 44 -3.30 18.66 4.20
N ALA A 45 -3.67 18.84 5.47
CA ALA A 45 -2.79 18.60 6.60
C ALA A 45 -2.32 17.15 6.68
N MET A 46 -3.26 16.20 6.69
CA MET A 46 -2.95 14.78 6.73
C MET A 46 -2.20 14.35 5.46
N PHE A 47 -2.55 14.88 4.30
CA PHE A 47 -1.80 14.62 3.07
C PHE A 47 -0.33 15.09 3.17
N ALA A 48 -0.10 16.33 3.63
CA ALA A 48 1.24 16.86 3.84
C ALA A 48 2.04 16.02 4.86
N ALA A 49 1.36 15.57 5.90
CA ALA A 49 1.91 14.72 6.95
C ALA A 49 2.34 13.35 6.40
N ILE A 50 1.51 12.70 5.58
CA ILE A 50 1.83 11.44 4.86
C ILE A 50 3.00 11.65 3.91
N TYR A 51 2.97 12.72 3.10
CA TYR A 51 4.02 13.04 2.15
C TYR A 51 5.37 13.19 2.84
N SER A 52 5.43 13.99 3.91
CA SER A 52 6.66 14.18 4.66
C SER A 52 7.16 12.90 5.32
N HIS A 53 6.27 12.05 5.86
CA HIS A 53 6.66 10.75 6.42
C HIS A 53 7.39 9.90 5.37
N ILE A 54 6.87 9.85 4.13
CA ILE A 54 7.51 9.17 3.00
C ILE A 54 8.87 9.83 2.67
N SER A 55 8.91 11.16 2.52
CA SER A 55 10.13 11.91 2.22
C SER A 55 11.24 11.72 3.27
N ASN A 56 10.87 11.45 4.53
CA ASN A 56 11.78 11.20 5.65
C ASN A 56 12.16 9.71 5.80
N GLY A 57 11.88 8.88 4.80
CA GLY A 57 12.29 7.47 4.78
C GLY A 57 11.29 6.52 5.44
N GLY A 58 10.12 7.01 5.84
CA GLY A 58 9.01 6.23 6.37
C GLY A 58 8.24 5.50 5.27
N SER A 59 7.54 4.43 5.65
CA SER A 59 6.66 3.67 4.75
C SER A 59 5.20 3.90 5.09
N VAL A 60 4.33 3.86 4.09
CA VAL A 60 2.88 4.00 4.25
C VAL A 60 2.14 2.87 3.55
N PHE A 61 1.24 2.24 4.27
CA PHE A 61 0.28 1.28 3.75
C PHE A 61 -1.09 1.93 3.82
N PHE A 62 -1.81 2.00 2.71
CA PHE A 62 -3.21 2.41 2.74
C PHE A 62 -4.07 1.48 1.90
N SER A 63 -5.34 1.37 2.27
CA SER A 63 -6.29 0.51 1.57
C SER A 63 -7.27 1.29 0.72
N PHE A 64 -8.19 0.55 0.10
CA PHE A 64 -9.24 1.03 -0.79
C PHE A 64 -10.00 2.29 -0.31
N ARG A 65 -10.61 3.02 -1.26
CA ARG A 65 -11.27 4.33 -1.04
C ARG A 65 -10.30 5.44 -0.60
N ALA A 66 -9.00 5.28 -0.84
CA ALA A 66 -8.01 6.25 -0.38
C ALA A 66 -8.20 7.64 -1.01
N ASP A 67 -8.40 8.67 -0.20
CA ASP A 67 -8.56 10.08 -0.60
C ASP A 67 -9.65 10.28 -1.67
N LEU A 68 -10.79 9.62 -1.48
CA LEU A 68 -11.94 9.70 -2.39
C LEU A 68 -12.75 10.98 -2.19
N LYS A 69 -12.75 11.56 -0.99
CA LYS A 69 -13.58 12.72 -0.64
C LYS A 69 -12.78 13.93 -0.15
N ASP A 70 -13.21 15.10 -0.60
CA ASP A 70 -12.69 16.39 -0.14
C ASP A 70 -13.31 16.86 1.19
N GLU A 71 -12.87 18.02 1.67
CA GLU A 71 -13.32 18.68 2.90
C GLU A 71 -14.80 19.05 2.91
N ASN A 72 -15.41 19.14 1.73
CA ASN A 72 -16.84 19.37 1.56
C ASN A 72 -17.62 18.06 1.38
N MET A 73 -16.96 16.91 1.60
CA MET A 73 -17.49 15.57 1.40
C MET A 73 -17.88 15.25 -0.06
N ALA A 74 -17.43 16.07 -1.01
CA ALA A 74 -17.60 15.83 -2.43
C ALA A 74 -16.56 14.82 -2.93
N ILE A 75 -16.91 14.05 -3.96
CA ILE A 75 -16.00 13.08 -4.56
C ILE A 75 -14.90 13.84 -5.31
N ARG A 76 -13.64 13.55 -5.00
CA ARG A 76 -12.50 14.07 -5.74
C ARG A 76 -12.47 13.44 -7.13
N PRO A 77 -12.16 14.19 -8.20
CA PRO A 77 -11.89 13.61 -9.52
C PRO A 77 -10.67 12.68 -9.52
N LYS A 78 -9.73 12.89 -8.60
CA LYS A 78 -8.47 12.15 -8.51
C LYS A 78 -8.03 12.01 -7.06
N SER A 79 -7.57 10.81 -6.69
CA SER A 79 -6.96 10.54 -5.38
C SER A 79 -5.50 10.96 -5.38
N ARG A 80 -5.11 11.82 -4.45
CA ARG A 80 -3.70 12.22 -4.28
C ARG A 80 -2.88 11.08 -3.67
N LEU A 81 -3.49 10.19 -2.90
CA LEU A 81 -2.82 8.98 -2.39
C LEU A 81 -2.54 7.98 -3.53
N ALA A 82 -3.44 7.83 -4.49
CA ALA A 82 -3.18 7.03 -5.69
C ALA A 82 -1.98 7.58 -6.49
N ASP A 83 -1.86 8.91 -6.60
CA ASP A 83 -0.71 9.57 -7.22
C ASP A 83 0.61 9.26 -6.50
N LEU A 84 0.63 9.26 -5.16
CA LEU A 84 1.80 8.84 -4.39
C LEU A 84 2.17 7.38 -4.68
N ALA A 85 1.17 6.49 -4.77
CA ALA A 85 1.38 5.09 -5.16
C ALA A 85 1.77 4.90 -6.64
N GLY A 86 1.70 5.94 -7.47
CA GLY A 86 2.04 5.87 -8.90
C GLY A 86 1.00 5.12 -9.74
N VAL A 87 -0.25 5.08 -9.27
CA VAL A 87 -1.36 4.36 -9.92
C VAL A 87 -2.52 5.30 -10.21
N GLU A 88 -3.30 4.95 -11.21
CA GLU A 88 -4.66 5.46 -11.43
C GLU A 88 -5.68 4.45 -10.89
N ILE A 89 -6.76 4.95 -10.30
CA ILE A 89 -7.94 4.14 -9.95
C ILE A 89 -8.89 4.24 -11.14
N VAL A 90 -8.90 3.21 -11.99
CA VAL A 90 -9.64 3.24 -13.26
C VAL A 90 -11.14 3.09 -13.02
N GLU A 91 -11.51 2.23 -12.09
CA GLU A 91 -12.90 1.97 -11.73
C GLU A 91 -12.96 1.50 -10.27
N ILE A 92 -14.16 1.58 -9.68
CA ILE A 92 -14.43 1.16 -8.31
C ILE A 92 -15.69 0.30 -8.26
N GLU A 93 -15.71 -0.70 -7.38
CA GLU A 93 -16.89 -1.54 -7.20
C GLU A 93 -17.02 -2.02 -5.75
N SER A 94 -18.26 -2.08 -5.27
CA SER A 94 -18.56 -2.80 -4.02
C SER A 94 -18.83 -4.26 -4.31
N LEU A 95 -18.08 -5.13 -3.66
CA LEU A 95 -18.26 -6.57 -3.77
C LEU A 95 -19.39 -7.09 -2.87
N ASN A 96 -20.03 -6.24 -2.05
CA ASN A 96 -21.08 -6.62 -1.11
C ASN A 96 -20.69 -7.85 -0.26
N THR A 97 -21.35 -8.99 -0.47
CA THR A 97 -21.07 -10.28 0.18
C THR A 97 -20.19 -11.21 -0.65
N GLU A 98 -19.88 -10.84 -1.90
CA GLU A 98 -19.06 -11.61 -2.80
C GLU A 98 -17.59 -11.55 -2.38
N ARG A 99 -16.89 -12.64 -2.68
CA ARG A 99 -15.45 -12.74 -2.54
C ARG A 99 -14.88 -13.17 -3.88
N ILE A 100 -13.93 -12.41 -4.38
CA ILE A 100 -13.26 -12.70 -5.66
C ILE A 100 -11.84 -13.18 -5.38
N LYS A 101 -11.30 -14.00 -6.27
CA LYS A 101 -9.92 -14.47 -6.15
C LYS A 101 -8.97 -13.34 -6.50
N ILE A 102 -7.82 -13.32 -5.83
CA ILE A 102 -6.66 -12.56 -6.26
C ILE A 102 -5.48 -13.51 -6.43
N ARG A 103 -4.65 -13.23 -7.44
CA ARG A 103 -3.46 -14.01 -7.76
C ARG A 103 -2.21 -13.18 -7.58
N LYS A 104 -1.10 -13.85 -7.29
CA LYS A 104 0.22 -13.22 -7.19
C LYS A 104 0.55 -12.54 -8.52
N GLY A 105 0.94 -11.27 -8.44
CA GLY A 105 1.42 -10.49 -9.55
C GLY A 105 2.88 -10.83 -9.90
N PRO A 106 3.41 -10.23 -11.00
CA PRO A 106 4.77 -10.49 -11.46
C PRO A 106 5.85 -10.12 -10.41
N ASP A 107 5.58 -9.13 -9.57
CA ASP A 107 6.54 -8.59 -8.60
C ASP A 107 6.31 -9.14 -7.18
N TYR A 108 5.49 -10.18 -7.05
CA TYR A 108 5.23 -10.82 -5.76
C TYR A 108 6.55 -11.31 -5.11
N PRO A 109 6.83 -10.97 -3.84
CA PRO A 109 8.07 -11.36 -3.19
C PRO A 109 8.24 -12.88 -3.16
N GLN A 110 9.25 -13.40 -3.87
CA GLN A 110 9.59 -14.80 -3.79
C GLN A 110 10.22 -15.07 -2.43
N ALA A 111 9.62 -15.96 -1.63
CA ALA A 111 10.23 -16.38 -0.39
C ALA A 111 11.60 -17.00 -0.69
N LYS A 112 12.69 -16.40 -0.18
CA LYS A 112 13.97 -17.09 -0.12
C LYS A 112 13.74 -18.31 0.76
N ARG A 113 13.63 -19.50 0.14
CA ARG A 113 13.60 -20.75 0.90
C ARG A 113 14.76 -20.70 1.88
N PRO A 114 14.53 -20.85 3.20
CA PRO A 114 15.65 -20.96 4.12
C PRO A 114 16.55 -22.08 3.62
N HIS A 115 17.86 -21.81 3.58
CA HIS A 115 18.87 -22.78 3.17
C HIS A 115 18.55 -24.13 3.81
N SER A 116 18.37 -25.13 2.94
CA SER A 116 17.98 -26.49 3.23
C SER A 116 18.47 -27.00 4.59
N ARG A 117 17.56 -27.11 5.58
CA ARG A 117 17.68 -28.26 6.50
C ARG A 117 17.56 -29.49 5.62
N LYS A 118 18.57 -30.38 5.66
CA LYS A 118 18.57 -31.65 4.94
C LYS A 118 17.19 -32.29 5.08
N ARG A 119 16.50 -32.47 3.95
CA ARG A 119 15.25 -33.21 3.88
C ARG A 119 15.52 -34.63 4.35
N GLU A 120 15.03 -35.01 5.52
CA GLU A 120 14.60 -36.38 5.72
C GLU A 120 13.43 -36.62 4.75
N THR A 121 13.48 -37.75 4.06
CA THR A 121 12.55 -38.21 3.03
C THR A 121 11.15 -38.39 3.61
N LYS A 122 10.41 -37.29 3.79
CA LYS A 122 8.99 -37.32 4.11
C LYS A 122 8.21 -37.46 2.80
N LYS A 123 7.36 -38.50 2.74
CA LYS A 123 6.36 -38.77 1.69
C LYS A 123 5.79 -37.45 1.14
N LYS A 124 5.69 -37.33 -0.19
CA LYS A 124 4.87 -36.29 -0.84
C LYS A 124 3.45 -36.41 -0.28
N ASN A 125 3.07 -35.54 0.65
CA ASN A 125 1.66 -35.29 0.91
C ASN A 125 1.11 -34.58 -0.32
N THR A 126 0.03 -35.11 -0.86
CA THR A 126 -0.78 -34.58 -1.96
C THR A 126 -1.56 -33.30 -1.59
N ASP A 127 -1.17 -32.61 -0.52
CA ASP A 127 -1.88 -31.45 0.03
C ASP A 127 -1.19 -30.12 -0.29
N ASP A 128 -0.48 -30.03 -1.42
CA ASP A 128 0.04 -28.77 -1.95
C ASP A 128 -1.12 -27.96 -2.59
N VAL A 129 -2.21 -27.80 -1.83
CA VAL A 129 -3.34 -26.96 -2.19
C VAL A 129 -2.79 -25.54 -2.20
N HIS A 130 -2.71 -24.93 -3.37
CA HIS A 130 -2.48 -23.49 -3.45
C HIS A 130 -3.61 -22.84 -2.67
N GLN A 131 -3.28 -22.25 -1.52
CA GLN A 131 -4.26 -21.52 -0.72
C GLN A 131 -4.76 -20.37 -1.59
N GLU A 132 -6.03 -20.44 -1.97
CA GLU A 132 -6.68 -19.35 -2.69
C GLU A 132 -6.72 -18.13 -1.77
N ILE A 133 -6.30 -17.00 -2.31
CA ILE A 133 -6.30 -15.72 -1.61
C ILE A 133 -7.49 -14.96 -2.15
N MET A 134 -8.34 -14.48 -1.26
CA MET A 134 -9.58 -13.83 -1.63
C MET A 134 -9.54 -12.35 -1.26
N SER A 135 -10.24 -11.56 -2.06
CA SER A 135 -10.64 -10.20 -1.71
C SER A 135 -12.15 -10.08 -1.55
N GLY A 136 -12.63 -8.99 -0.93
CA GLY A 136 -14.03 -8.74 -0.64
C GLY A 136 -14.26 -7.28 -0.22
N VAL A 137 -15.51 -6.95 0.15
CA VAL A 137 -16.00 -5.62 0.56
C VAL A 137 -16.01 -4.58 -0.58
N TRP A 138 -14.86 -4.39 -1.22
CA TRP A 138 -14.60 -3.34 -2.19
C TRP A 138 -13.42 -3.73 -3.09
N ARG A 139 -13.40 -3.20 -4.31
CA ARG A 139 -12.22 -3.20 -5.18
C ARG A 139 -12.03 -1.85 -5.87
N ASP A 140 -10.80 -1.37 -5.82
CA ASP A 140 -10.26 -0.32 -6.66
C ASP A 140 -9.44 -1.01 -7.78
N MET A 141 -9.74 -0.70 -9.03
CA MET A 141 -9.02 -1.23 -10.20
C MET A 141 -7.76 -0.40 -10.44
N LEU A 142 -6.65 -0.83 -9.84
CA LEU A 142 -5.39 -0.08 -9.87
C LEU A 142 -4.64 -0.33 -11.17
N SER A 143 -4.35 0.74 -11.91
CA SER A 143 -3.51 0.73 -13.10
C SER A 143 -2.21 1.50 -12.84
N PRO A 144 -1.04 0.85 -12.87
CA PRO A 144 0.25 1.55 -12.80
C PRO A 144 0.42 2.56 -13.94
N VAL A 145 0.72 3.81 -13.59
CA VAL A 145 0.98 4.90 -14.55
C VAL A 145 2.39 5.48 -14.44
N GLU A 146 3.12 5.09 -13.39
CA GLU A 146 4.52 5.47 -13.16
C GLU A 146 5.46 4.28 -13.34
N ALA A 147 6.67 4.54 -13.84
CA ALA A 147 7.71 3.53 -13.91
C ALA A 147 8.17 3.11 -12.50
N GLY A 148 8.42 1.81 -12.31
CA GLY A 148 8.89 1.27 -11.02
C GLY A 148 7.78 0.97 -10.00
N VAL A 149 6.51 1.09 -10.38
CA VAL A 149 5.40 0.54 -9.60
C VAL A 149 5.35 -0.97 -9.78
N GLU A 150 5.45 -1.69 -8.66
CA GLU A 150 5.45 -3.13 -8.58
C GLU A 150 4.02 -3.66 -8.37
N ILE A 151 3.64 -4.70 -9.11
CA ILE A 151 2.33 -5.34 -9.02
C ILE A 151 2.46 -6.59 -8.17
N ILE A 152 2.01 -6.51 -6.93
CA ILE A 152 2.11 -7.58 -5.94
C ILE A 152 0.99 -8.60 -6.12
N TYR A 153 -0.25 -8.12 -6.30
CA TYR A 153 -1.42 -8.95 -6.51
C TYR A 153 -2.27 -8.36 -7.65
N ARG A 154 -2.95 -9.25 -8.38
CA ARG A 154 -3.95 -8.92 -9.41
C ARG A 154 -5.28 -9.53 -9.02
N TYR A 155 -6.38 -8.92 -9.45
CA TYR A 155 -7.65 -9.63 -9.45
C TYR A 155 -7.57 -10.86 -10.36
N ASP A 156 -8.33 -11.88 -10.02
CA ASP A 156 -8.35 -13.17 -10.72
C ASP A 156 -9.80 -13.58 -11.00
N ASP A 157 -10.49 -12.67 -11.69
CA ASP A 157 -11.82 -12.88 -12.24
C ASP A 157 -11.83 -12.55 -13.74
N GLU A 158 -12.92 -12.91 -14.41
CA GLU A 158 -13.04 -12.83 -15.87
C GLU A 158 -13.09 -11.40 -16.43
N PHE A 159 -13.37 -10.40 -15.57
CA PHE A 159 -13.60 -9.02 -16.00
C PHE A 159 -12.40 -8.11 -15.69
N PHE A 160 -11.75 -8.30 -14.54
CA PHE A 160 -10.80 -7.33 -14.00
C PHE A 160 -9.38 -7.89 -13.79
N GLY A 161 -9.06 -9.02 -14.42
CA GLY A 161 -7.75 -9.69 -14.28
C GLY A 161 -6.51 -8.88 -14.71
N ASP A 162 -6.73 -7.80 -15.47
CA ASP A 162 -5.69 -6.88 -15.93
C ASP A 162 -5.35 -5.78 -14.92
N TYR A 163 -6.16 -5.58 -13.88
CA TYR A 163 -5.92 -4.58 -12.84
C TYR A 163 -5.18 -5.18 -11.64
N ALA A 164 -4.34 -4.34 -11.03
CA ALA A 164 -3.69 -4.70 -9.79
C ALA A 164 -4.69 -4.58 -8.62
N ALA A 165 -4.65 -5.55 -7.71
CA ALA A 165 -5.35 -5.52 -6.43
C ALA A 165 -4.46 -4.93 -5.33
N VAL A 166 -3.14 -5.12 -5.44
CA VAL A 166 -2.14 -4.54 -4.53
C VAL A 166 -0.93 -4.09 -5.33
N THR A 167 -0.52 -2.84 -5.15
CA THR A 167 0.72 -2.30 -5.73
C THR A 167 1.69 -1.83 -4.65
N ARG A 168 2.97 -1.76 -5.02
CA ARG A 168 4.03 -1.18 -4.19
C ARG A 168 4.87 -0.23 -5.02
N ARG A 169 5.21 0.92 -4.45
CA ARG A 169 6.18 1.87 -5.01
C ARG A 169 7.26 2.15 -3.99
N ARG A 170 8.53 2.02 -4.38
CA ARG A 170 9.68 2.31 -3.52
C ARG A 170 10.19 3.72 -3.76
N PHE A 171 10.52 4.42 -2.68
CA PHE A 171 11.18 5.73 -2.70
C PHE A 171 12.64 5.62 -2.22
N SER A 172 12.95 4.61 -1.40
CA SER A 172 14.30 4.24 -1.00
C SER A 172 14.36 2.75 -0.62
N ASP A 173 15.49 2.30 -0.07
CA ASP A 173 15.62 0.94 0.48
C ASP A 173 14.66 0.67 1.64
N THR A 174 14.28 1.71 2.39
CA THR A 174 13.40 1.60 3.56
C THR A 174 12.01 2.16 3.33
N SER A 175 11.86 3.16 2.46
CA SER A 175 10.60 3.87 2.22
C SER A 175 9.83 3.27 1.05
N GLU A 176 8.60 2.84 1.33
CA GLU A 176 7.66 2.36 0.33
C GLU A 176 6.23 2.84 0.59
N VAL A 177 5.48 2.98 -0.50
CA VAL A 177 4.01 3.12 -0.47
C VAL A 177 3.42 1.81 -0.96
N VAL A 178 2.51 1.23 -0.17
CA VAL A 178 1.73 0.04 -0.54
C VAL A 178 0.25 0.41 -0.58
N TYR A 179 -0.36 0.27 -1.76
CA TYR A 179 -1.78 0.48 -1.97
C TYR A 179 -2.49 -0.88 -2.07
N VAL A 180 -3.33 -1.17 -1.09
CA VAL A 180 -4.23 -2.34 -1.06
C VAL A 180 -5.62 -1.95 -1.57
N GLY A 181 -5.91 -2.19 -2.84
CA GLY A 181 -7.15 -1.77 -3.51
C GLY A 181 -8.42 -2.52 -3.08
N CYS A 182 -8.36 -3.44 -2.12
CA CYS A 182 -9.54 -4.23 -1.72
C CYS A 182 -9.51 -4.63 -0.23
N GLY A 183 -10.65 -5.09 0.29
CA GLY A 183 -10.62 -5.90 1.51
C GLY A 183 -9.92 -7.22 1.18
N ILE A 184 -8.83 -7.54 1.85
CA ILE A 184 -7.93 -8.63 1.46
C ILE A 184 -7.71 -9.61 2.62
N ASP A 185 -7.54 -10.89 2.30
CA ASP A 185 -7.16 -11.90 3.30
C ASP A 185 -5.83 -11.55 3.98
N ILE A 186 -5.78 -11.78 5.28
CA ILE A 186 -4.60 -11.47 6.12
C ILE A 186 -3.34 -12.20 5.63
N ASP A 187 -3.49 -13.42 5.11
CA ASP A 187 -2.38 -14.24 4.59
C ASP A 187 -1.67 -13.59 3.40
N ALA A 188 -2.35 -12.71 2.65
CA ALA A 188 -1.72 -11.91 1.61
C ALA A 188 -0.99 -10.66 2.12
N LEU A 189 -1.40 -10.12 3.26
CA LEU A 189 -0.76 -8.95 3.86
C LEU A 189 0.49 -9.33 4.67
N LEU A 190 0.50 -10.49 5.32
CA LEU A 190 1.60 -10.92 6.19
C LEU A 190 2.99 -10.90 5.51
N PRO A 191 3.17 -11.37 4.26
CA PRO A 191 4.46 -11.32 3.58
C PRO A 191 4.95 -9.89 3.33
N LEU A 192 4.02 -8.97 3.00
CA LEU A 192 4.31 -7.56 2.77
C LEU A 192 4.69 -6.85 4.06
N ALA A 193 3.88 -7.01 5.11
CA ALA A 193 4.17 -6.45 6.43
C ALA A 193 5.52 -6.96 6.96
N GLY A 194 5.78 -8.27 6.84
CA GLY A 194 7.06 -8.85 7.22
C GLY A 194 8.24 -8.32 6.40
N GLN A 195 8.07 -8.04 5.11
CA GLN A 195 9.11 -7.45 4.29
C GLN A 195 9.37 -5.99 4.69
N ALA A 196 8.33 -5.19 4.89
CA ALA A 196 8.46 -3.82 5.33
C ALA A 196 9.22 -3.73 6.66
N LEU A 197 8.85 -4.54 7.66
CA LEU A 197 9.57 -4.63 8.93
C LEU A 197 11.05 -4.97 8.76
N ARG A 198 11.40 -5.94 7.89
CA ARG A 198 12.80 -6.30 7.61
C ARG A 198 13.59 -5.16 6.98
N ASN A 199 12.96 -4.31 6.17
CA ASN A 199 13.63 -3.14 5.59
C ASN A 199 14.12 -2.17 6.67
N TYR A 200 13.46 -2.15 7.84
CA TYR A 200 13.85 -1.36 9.01
C TYR A 200 14.72 -2.13 10.03
N GLY A 201 15.10 -3.37 9.74
CA GLY A 201 15.99 -4.17 10.59
C GLY A 201 15.31 -4.99 11.69
N PHE A 202 13.99 -5.19 11.61
CA PHE A 202 13.24 -6.10 12.49
C PHE A 202 13.27 -7.57 12.01
#